data_AF-A0A0F9IEI6-F1
#
_entry.id   AF-A0A0F9IEI6-F1
#
_cell.length_a   1.000
_cell.length_b   1.000
_cell.length_c   1.000
_cell.angle_alpha   90.00
_cell.angle_beta   90.00
_cell.angle_gamma   90.00
#
_symmetry.space_group_name_H-M   'P 1'
#
loop_
_entity.id
_entity.type
_entity.pdbx_description
1 polymer ?
#
loop_
_entity_poly.entity_id
_entity_poly.type
_entity_poly.pdbx_seq_one_letter_code
_entity_poly.pdbx_strand_id
1 'polypeptide(L)'
;NREDFVQKNSEGYYQLKNIKGLCVFLKKDTKLCKIYEFRPRGCRFYPIIYDLDLKKCIYDKDCPRIALFNLTKQELSMTCKSIKNFFQVEIKIMFSTG
;
A
#
# COMPACT_ATOMS: atom_id res chain seq x y z
N ASN A 1 -3.52 3.96 21.02
CA ASN A 1 -4.62 3.07 20.53
C ASN A 1 -4.73 3.12 19.02
N ARG A 2 -5.35 2.10 18.38
CA ARG A 2 -5.51 2.04 16.92
C ARG A 2 -6.23 3.28 16.36
N GLU A 3 -7.20 3.78 17.12
CA GLU A 3 -7.98 4.97 16.80
C GLU A 3 -7.12 6.23 16.56
N ASP A 4 -5.89 6.26 17.07
CA ASP A 4 -5.01 7.42 16.97
C ASP A 4 -4.47 7.62 15.55
N PHE A 5 -4.24 6.52 14.82
CA PHE A 5 -3.54 6.52 13.54
C PHE A 5 -4.31 5.86 12.38
N VAL A 6 -5.51 5.31 12.64
CA VAL A 6 -6.39 4.73 11.63
C VAL A 6 -7.66 5.59 11.45
N GLN A 7 -8.16 5.69 10.23
CA GLN A 7 -9.46 6.26 9.90
C GLN A 7 -10.17 5.40 8.84
N LYS A 8 -11.50 5.52 8.71
CA LYS A 8 -12.20 5.01 7.52
C LYS A 8 -12.16 6.07 6.40
N ASN A 9 -11.98 5.64 5.16
CA ASN A 9 -12.16 6.50 3.99
C ASN A 9 -13.65 6.65 3.64
N SER A 10 -13.97 7.45 2.62
CA SER A 10 -15.33 7.67 2.12
C SER A 10 -16.04 6.40 1.66
N GLU A 11 -15.28 5.38 1.29
CA GLU A 11 -15.78 4.06 0.87
C GLU A 11 -15.90 3.07 2.04
N GLY A 12 -15.60 3.50 3.28
CA GLY A 12 -15.72 2.69 4.48
C GLY A 12 -14.51 1.79 4.80
N TYR A 13 -13.45 1.83 3.99
CA TYR A 13 -12.22 1.06 4.20
C TYR A 13 -11.30 1.73 5.23
N TYR A 14 -10.67 0.93 6.08
CA TYR A 14 -9.67 1.42 7.03
C TYR A 14 -8.35 1.78 6.33
N GLN A 15 -7.86 2.98 6.59
CA GLN A 15 -6.57 3.49 6.12
C GLN A 15 -5.81 4.21 7.23
N LEU A 16 -4.50 4.40 7.02
CA LEU A 16 -3.72 5.29 7.89
C LEU A 16 -4.21 6.73 7.74
N LYS A 17 -4.24 7.48 8.85
CA LYS A 17 -4.58 8.91 8.81
C LYS A 17 -3.56 9.70 8.02
N ASN A 18 -4.06 10.64 7.21
CA ASN A 18 -3.25 11.67 6.59
C ASN A 18 -3.52 13.02 7.26
N ILE A 19 -2.50 13.65 7.82
CA ILE A 19 -2.57 14.97 8.45
C ILE A 19 -1.91 15.98 7.49
N LYS A 20 -2.70 16.91 6.95
CA LYS A 20 -2.25 17.88 5.92
C LYS A 20 -1.63 17.16 4.70
N GLY A 21 -2.29 16.11 4.22
CA GLY A 21 -1.87 15.33 3.06
C GLY A 21 -0.70 14.37 3.29
N LEU A 22 -0.22 14.21 4.52
CA LEU A 22 0.92 13.33 4.84
C LEU A 22 0.52 12.24 5.83
N CYS A 23 1.02 11.03 5.62
CA CYS A 23 0.82 9.91 6.56
C CYS A 23 1.21 10.32 7.98
N VAL A 24 0.39 9.98 8.97
CA VAL A 24 0.58 10.27 10.40
C VAL A 24 1.94 9.78 10.95
N PHE A 25 2.53 8.77 10.31
CA PHE A 25 3.84 8.24 10.67
C PHE A 25 5.01 8.87 9.90
N LEU A 26 4.80 9.84 9.01
CA LEU A 26 5.89 10.53 8.32
C LEU A 26 6.56 11.55 9.23
N LYS A 27 7.90 11.47 9.36
CA LYS A 27 8.74 12.51 9.95
C LYS A 27 8.90 13.65 8.93
N LYS A 28 8.41 14.85 9.25
CA LYS A 28 8.35 15.98 8.28
C LYS A 28 9.72 16.52 7.89
N ASP A 29 10.64 16.49 8.83
CA ASP A 29 12.05 16.90 8.75
C ASP A 29 12.87 15.95 7.87
N THR A 30 12.86 14.65 8.19
CA THR A 30 13.70 13.64 7.51
C THR A 30 13.03 12.98 6.31
N LYS A 31 11.70 13.15 6.17
CA LYS A 31 10.87 12.42 5.20
C LYS A 31 10.91 10.89 5.38
N LEU A 32 11.25 10.41 6.57
CA LEU A 32 11.28 8.98 6.91
C LEU A 32 10.05 8.54 7.70
N CYS A 33 9.69 7.26 7.62
CA CYS A 33 8.62 6.68 8.43
C CYS A 33 9.08 6.44 9.86
N LYS A 34 8.32 6.91 10.86
CA LYS A 34 8.59 6.72 12.30
C LYS A 34 8.53 5.26 12.73
N ILE A 35 7.74 4.44 12.03
CA ILE A 35 7.52 3.03 12.34
C ILE A 35 8.06 2.13 11.23
N TYR A 36 9.14 2.54 10.56
CA TYR A 36 9.61 1.86 9.34
C TYR A 36 9.75 0.34 9.54
N GLU A 37 10.37 -0.12 10.62
CA GLU A 37 10.52 -1.56 10.93
C GLU A 37 9.19 -2.29 11.11
N PHE A 38 8.20 -1.62 11.69
CA PHE A 38 6.87 -2.15 11.97
C PHE A 38 5.82 -1.80 10.90
N ARG A 39 6.26 -1.25 9.76
CA ARG A 39 5.35 -0.71 8.75
C ARG A 39 4.36 -1.77 8.25
N PRO A 40 3.07 -1.40 8.03
CA PRO A 40 2.05 -2.33 7.56
C PRO A 40 2.47 -3.05 6.27
N ARG A 41 1.95 -4.25 6.06
CA ARG A 41 2.28 -5.09 4.90
C ARG A 41 2.04 -4.35 3.58
N GLY A 42 0.95 -3.58 3.47
CA GLY A 42 0.68 -2.70 2.32
C GLY A 42 1.81 -1.71 2.04
N CYS A 43 2.38 -1.06 3.08
CA CYS A 43 3.52 -0.15 2.93
C CYS A 43 4.82 -0.86 2.53
N ARG A 44 4.92 -2.18 2.69
CA ARG A 44 6.08 -2.97 2.23
C ARG A 44 6.01 -3.27 0.74
N PHE A 45 4.81 -3.28 0.16
CA PHE A 45 4.61 -3.50 -1.28
C PHE A 45 4.77 -2.20 -2.08
N TYR A 46 4.53 -1.05 -1.46
CA TYR A 46 4.61 0.26 -2.10
C TYR A 46 5.98 0.50 -2.77
N PRO A 47 6.03 0.95 -4.04
CA PRO A 47 4.94 1.57 -4.81
C PRO A 47 4.07 0.60 -5.64
N ILE A 48 4.22 -0.71 -5.49
CA ILE A 48 3.39 -1.66 -6.24
C ILE A 48 2.02 -1.80 -5.57
N ILE A 49 0.98 -1.52 -6.34
CA ILE A 49 -0.42 -1.66 -5.94
C ILE A 49 -1.13 -2.66 -6.86
N TYR A 50 -2.24 -3.24 -6.39
CA TYR A 50 -3.13 -4.01 -7.24
C TYR A 50 -4.28 -3.11 -7.70
N ASP A 51 -4.33 -2.85 -9.00
CA ASP A 51 -5.42 -2.11 -9.64
C ASP A 51 -6.60 -3.06 -9.83
N LEU A 52 -7.73 -2.77 -9.17
CA LEU A 52 -8.91 -3.62 -9.18
C LEU A 52 -9.62 -3.60 -10.55
N ASP A 53 -9.59 -2.46 -11.24
CA ASP A 53 -10.25 -2.29 -12.55
C ASP A 53 -9.48 -3.04 -13.64
N LEU A 54 -8.15 -2.88 -13.66
CA LEU A 54 -7.26 -3.54 -14.61
C LEU A 54 -6.90 -4.98 -14.20
N LYS A 55 -7.29 -5.39 -12.99
CA LYS A 55 -7.00 -6.70 -12.37
C LYS A 55 -5.51 -7.09 -12.40
N LYS A 56 -4.60 -6.12 -12.29
CA LYS A 56 -3.16 -6.33 -12.39
C LYS A 56 -2.37 -5.47 -11.39
N CYS A 57 -1.16 -5.90 -11.08
CA CYS A 57 -0.27 -5.05 -10.29
C CYS A 57 0.40 -4.00 -11.17
N ILE A 58 0.40 -2.77 -10.68
CA ILE A 58 1.01 -1.62 -11.34
C ILE A 58 1.83 -0.83 -10.33
N TYR A 59 2.73 0.01 -10.83
CA TYR A 59 3.27 1.08 -10.01
C TYR A 59 2.17 2.11 -9.76
N ASP A 60 2.05 2.55 -8.51
CA ASP A 60 1.26 3.72 -8.16
C ASP A 60 1.82 4.96 -8.86
N LYS A 61 0.99 5.58 -9.70
CA LYS A 61 1.35 6.78 -10.47
C LYS A 61 1.51 8.01 -9.57
N ASP A 62 0.89 7.99 -8.39
CA ASP A 62 0.98 9.07 -7.42
C ASP A 62 2.26 8.99 -6.59
N CYS A 63 3.08 7.93 -6.78
CA CYS A 63 4.37 7.82 -6.10
C CYS A 63 5.37 8.85 -6.64
N PRO A 64 5.76 9.88 -5.86
CA PRO A 64 6.67 10.91 -6.33
C PRO A 64 8.10 10.40 -6.53
N ARG A 65 8.40 9.19 -6.06
CA ARG A 65 9.71 8.54 -6.14
C ARG A 65 9.69 7.28 -7.00
N ILE A 66 8.67 7.10 -7.85
CA ILE A 66 8.52 5.92 -8.72
C ILE A 66 9.79 5.60 -9.52
N ALA A 67 10.51 6.63 -9.99
CA ALA A 67 11.74 6.48 -10.76
C ALA A 67 12.92 5.85 -9.99
N LEU A 68 12.87 5.80 -8.65
CA LEU A 68 13.89 5.13 -7.83
C LEU A 68 13.69 3.61 -7.78
N PHE A 69 12.57 3.11 -8.30
CA PHE A 69 12.24 1.69 -8.29
C PHE A 69 12.47 1.10 -9.67
N ASN A 70 13.24 0.02 -9.73
CA ASN A 70 13.51 -0.70 -10.96
C ASN A 70 13.38 -2.20 -10.73
N LEU A 71 12.15 -2.66 -10.46
CA LEU A 71 11.88 -4.09 -10.33
C LEU A 71 11.97 -4.76 -11.70
N THR A 72 12.67 -5.89 -11.74
CA THR A 72 12.60 -6.84 -12.85
C THR A 72 11.18 -7.38 -13.02
N LYS A 73 10.88 -7.93 -14.20
CA LYS A 73 9.59 -8.59 -14.46
C LYS A 73 9.31 -9.72 -13.45
N GLN A 74 10.34 -10.43 -13.01
CA GLN A 74 10.22 -11.51 -12.04
C GLN A 74 9.86 -10.97 -10.66
N GLU A 75 10.55 -9.94 -10.18
CA GLU A 75 10.26 -9.31 -8.88
C GLU A 75 8.85 -8.71 -8.86
N LEU A 76 8.44 -8.03 -9.94
CA LEU A 76 7.08 -7.50 -10.05
C LEU A 76 6.04 -8.63 -9.98
N SER A 77 6.28 -9.75 -10.66
CA SER A 77 5.41 -10.93 -10.62
C SER A 77 5.31 -11.53 -9.21
N MET A 78 6.43 -11.66 -8.50
CA MET A 78 6.49 -12.17 -7.13
C MET A 78 5.79 -11.24 -6.13
N THR A 79 6.04 -9.94 -6.22
CA THR A 79 5.35 -8.93 -5.42
C THR A 79 3.84 -8.98 -5.70
N CYS A 80 3.45 -9.13 -6.96
CA CYS A 80 2.05 -9.23 -7.31
C CYS A 80 1.34 -10.46 -6.71
N LYS A 81 2.00 -11.63 -6.74
CA LYS A 81 1.51 -12.83 -6.04
C LYS A 81 1.34 -12.57 -4.54
N SER A 82 2.30 -11.89 -3.91
CA SER A 82 2.25 -11.54 -2.49
C SER A 82 1.09 -10.60 -2.15
N ILE A 83 0.81 -9.61 -3.00
CA ILE A 83 -0.32 -8.69 -2.84
C ILE A 83 -1.66 -9.44 -2.98
N LYS A 84 -1.80 -10.29 -4.00
CA LYS A 84 -3.01 -11.10 -4.19
C LYS A 84 -3.29 -12.01 -2.99
N ASN A 85 -2.26 -12.69 -2.48
CA ASN A 85 -2.37 -13.52 -1.29
C ASN A 85 -2.78 -12.70 -0.06
N PHE A 86 -2.21 -11.50 0.12
CA PHE A 86 -2.60 -10.58 1.19
C PHE A 86 -4.08 -10.21 1.12
N PHE A 87 -4.61 -9.91 -0.06
CA PHE A 87 -6.03 -9.57 -0.22
C PHE A 87 -6.97 -10.77 -0.03
N GLN A 88 -6.55 -11.98 -0.44
CA GLN A 88 -7.33 -13.20 -0.26
C GLN A 88 -7.38 -13.66 1.21
N VAL A 89 -6.23 -13.66 1.89
CA VAL A 89 -6.09 -14.24 3.24
C VAL A 89 -6.38 -13.23 4.34
N GLU A 90 -5.87 -12.01 4.22
CA GLU A 90 -5.90 -11.03 5.32
C GLU A 90 -7.05 -10.02 5.20
N ILE A 91 -7.53 -9.73 3.99
CA ILE A 91 -8.59 -8.71 3.76
C ILE A 91 -9.92 -9.33 3.32
N LYS A 92 -9.96 -10.62 2.93
CA LYS A 92 -11.17 -11.32 2.42
C LYS A 92 -11.87 -10.54 1.29
N ILE A 93 -11.10 -9.88 0.42
CA ILE A 93 -11.66 -9.28 -0.79
C ILE A 93 -11.91 -10.43 -1.77
N MET A 94 -13.18 -10.70 -2.07
CA MET A 94 -13.56 -11.68 -3.08
C MET A 94 -13.08 -11.18 -4.44
N PHE A 95 -11.96 -11.71 -4.93
CA PHE A 95 -11.68 -11.71 -6.35
C PHE A 95 -12.62 -12.72 -6.99
N SER A 96 -13.86 -12.29 -7.23
CA SER A 96 -14.83 -13.08 -7.98
C SER A 96 -14.18 -13.44 -9.30
N THR A 97 -13.95 -14.74 -9.48
CA THR A 97 -13.57 -15.37 -10.73
C THR A 97 -14.50 -14.85 -11.81
N GLY A 98 -13.93 -14.10 -12.76
CA GLY A 98 -14.52 -13.93 -14.08
C GLY A 98 -14.01 -15.05 -14.97
#